data_AF-A0A6A6XQT0-F1
#
_entry.id   AF-A0A6A6XQT0-F1
#
_cell.length_a   1.000
_cell.length_b   1.000
_cell.length_c   1.000
_cell.angle_alpha   90.00
_cell.angle_beta   90.00
_cell.angle_gamma   90.00
#
_symmetry.space_group_name_H-M   'P 1'
#
loop_
_entity.id
_entity.type
_entity.pdbx_description
1 polymer ?
#
loop_
_entity_poly.entity_id
_entity_poly.type
_entity_poly.pdbx_seq_one_letter_code
_entity_poly.pdbx_strand_id
1 'polypeptide(L)' 'MPHEPTIFVNIPVSSLATATPFYAALGLVKNPGFSSEDTTCMVLSPHISVMLLEHARFQSCP' A
#
# COMPACT_ATOMS: atom_id res chain seq x y z
N MET A 1 24.00 16.15 -1.09
CA MET A 1 22.77 15.59 -1.68
C MET A 1 22.21 14.63 -0.64
N PRO A 2 21.14 14.97 0.10
CA PRO A 2 20.51 13.97 0.94
C PRO A 2 19.87 12.97 -0.02
N HIS A 3 20.37 11.75 -0.03
CA HIS A 3 19.59 10.63 -0.53
C HIS A 3 18.37 10.58 0.40
N GLU A 4 17.19 10.89 -0.10
CA GLU A 4 15.95 10.71 0.65
C GLU A 4 15.44 9.30 0.37
N PRO A 5 15.80 8.30 1.21
CA PRO A 5 15.43 6.92 0.96
C PRO A 5 13.92 6.79 0.97
N THR A 6 13.36 6.35 -0.16
CA THR A 6 11.92 6.05 -0.27
C THR A 6 11.72 4.58 0.03
N ILE A 7 10.93 4.28 1.06
CA ILE A 7 10.62 2.92 1.50
C ILE A 7 9.28 2.51 0.92
N PHE A 8 9.28 1.38 0.21
CA PHE A 8 8.07 0.72 -0.28
C PHE A 8 7.88 -0.61 0.44
N VAL A 9 6.78 -0.75 1.14
CA VAL A 9 6.44 -1.98 1.88
C VAL A 9 5.24 -2.65 1.23
N ASN A 10 5.42 -3.87 0.75
CA ASN A 10 4.33 -4.71 0.26
C ASN A 10 3.77 -5.52 1.42
N ILE A 11 2.49 -5.30 1.75
CA ILE A 11 1.80 -6.02 2.83
C ILE A 11 0.71 -6.88 2.20
N PRO A 12 0.81 -8.22 2.29
CA PRO A 12 -0.27 -9.10 1.90
C PRO A 12 -1.44 -8.94 2.89
N VAL A 13 -2.63 -8.71 2.37
CA VAL A 13 -3.87 -8.58 3.14
C VAL A 13 -4.89 -9.61 2.66
N SER A 14 -5.76 -10.05 3.56
CA SER A 14 -6.81 -11.01 3.21
C SER A 14 -7.96 -10.39 2.44
N SER A 15 -8.22 -9.09 2.64
CA SER A 15 -9.23 -8.33 1.89
C SER A 15 -8.85 -6.85 1.85
N LEU A 16 -8.79 -6.29 0.63
CA LEU A 16 -8.54 -4.85 0.46
C LEU A 16 -9.70 -3.99 0.96
N ALA A 17 -10.93 -4.49 0.87
CA ALA A 17 -12.13 -3.78 1.32
C ALA A 17 -12.10 -3.49 2.83
N THR A 18 -11.51 -4.39 3.63
CA THR A 18 -11.37 -4.20 5.09
C THR A 18 -10.07 -3.48 5.44
N ALA A 19 -8.97 -3.79 4.75
CA ALA A 19 -7.67 -3.19 5.03
C ALA A 19 -7.64 -1.69 4.68
N THR A 20 -8.20 -1.30 3.55
CA THR A 20 -8.20 0.11 3.09
C THR A 20 -8.77 1.08 4.13
N PRO A 21 -10.01 0.92 4.63
CA PRO A 21 -10.55 1.83 5.63
C PRO A 21 -9.80 1.77 6.96
N PHE A 22 -9.23 0.61 7.33
CA PHE A 22 -8.40 0.49 8.53
C PHE A 22 -7.14 1.36 8.44
N TYR A 23 -6.38 1.25 7.35
CA TYR A 23 -5.18 2.07 7.15
C TYR A 23 -5.51 3.54 6.88
N ALA A 24 -6.63 3.83 6.22
CA ALA A 24 -7.12 5.21 6.08
C ALA A 24 -7.46 5.84 7.45
N ALA A 25 -8.08 5.08 8.37
CA ALA A 25 -8.38 5.53 9.73
C ALA A 25 -7.12 5.76 10.58
N LEU A 26 -6.02 5.07 10.27
CA LEU A 26 -4.69 5.30 10.87
C LEU A 26 -4.02 6.59 10.35
N GLY A 27 -4.60 7.26 9.35
CA GLY A 27 -4.07 8.49 8.76
C GLY A 27 -3.22 8.27 7.50
N LEU A 28 -3.18 7.05 6.96
CA LEU A 28 -2.56 6.83 5.65
C LEU A 28 -3.47 7.38 4.54
N VAL A 29 -2.86 8.05 3.58
CA VAL A 29 -3.60 8.63 2.45
C VAL A 29 -3.56 7.66 1.29
N LYS A 30 -4.74 7.26 0.80
CA LYS A 30 -4.83 6.44 -0.41
C LYS A 30 -4.30 7.25 -1.60
N ASN A 31 -3.35 6.68 -2.33
CA ASN A 31 -2.86 7.24 -3.59
C ASN A 31 -3.65 6.63 -4.75
N PRO A 32 -4.61 7.36 -5.36
CA PRO A 32 -5.43 6.83 -6.45
C PRO A 32 -4.63 6.55 -7.72
N GLY A 33 -3.44 7.14 -7.89
CA GLY A 33 -2.59 6.90 -9.06
C GLY A 33 -1.94 5.50 -9.10
N PHE A 34 -1.86 4.82 -7.96
CA PHE A 34 -1.29 3.46 -7.82
C PHE A 34 -2.26 2.47 -7.18
N SER A 35 -3.55 2.84 -7.10
CA SER A 35 -4.60 1.96 -6.60
C SER A 35 -5.31 1.30 -7.79
N SER A 36 -5.34 -0.02 -7.82
CA SER A 36 -6.08 -0.83 -8.80
C SER A 36 -7.23 -1.56 -8.08
N GLU A 37 -7.97 -2.39 -8.78
CA GLU A 37 -9.01 -3.25 -8.17
C GLU A 37 -8.39 -4.27 -7.19
N ASP A 38 -7.19 -4.77 -7.50
CA ASP A 38 -6.51 -5.81 -6.71
C ASP A 38 -5.36 -5.29 -5.83
N THR A 39 -5.10 -3.98 -5.81
CA THR A 39 -4.01 -3.38 -5.03
C THR A 39 -4.36 -1.99 -4.55
N THR A 40 -4.07 -1.66 -3.28
CA THR A 40 -4.25 -0.30 -2.76
C THR A 40 -2.91 0.27 -2.31
N CYS A 41 -2.51 1.40 -2.89
CA CYS A 41 -1.31 2.11 -2.48
C CYS A 41 -1.67 3.19 -1.47
N MET A 42 -1.01 3.15 -0.31
CA MET A 42 -1.23 4.01 0.83
C MET A 42 0.05 4.76 1.18
N VAL A 43 -0.01 6.08 1.22
CA VAL A 43 1.13 6.94 1.56
C VAL A 43 1.03 7.28 3.03
N LEU A 44 2.04 6.87 3.80
CA LEU A 44 2.16 7.22 5.22
C LEU A 44 2.91 8.54 5.37
N SER A 45 3.97 8.72 4.58
CA SER A 45 4.84 9.90 4.59
C SER A 45 5.35 10.17 3.17
N PRO A 46 5.90 11.35 2.87
CA PRO A 46 6.47 11.67 1.55
C PRO A 46 7.52 10.65 1.05
N HIS A 47 8.16 9.94 1.97
CA HIS A 47 9.18 8.92 1.69
C HIS A 47 8.73 7.49 2.03
N ILE A 48 7.53 7.27 2.56
CA ILE A 48 7.07 5.93 2.99
C ILE A 48 5.73 5.63 2.34
N SER A 49 5.74 4.61 1.47
CA SER A 49 4.57 4.10 0.79
C SER A 49 4.35 2.64 1.15
N VAL A 50 3.11 2.30 1.49
CA VAL A 50 2.66 0.96 1.83
C VAL A 50 1.73 0.49 0.72
N MET A 51 2.09 -0.59 0.06
CA MET A 51 1.27 -1.21 -0.97
C MET A 51 0.58 -2.43 -0.38
N LEU A 52 -0.74 -2.36 -0.28
CA LEU A 52 -1.60 -3.45 0.16
C LEU A 52 -1.93 -4.31 -1.06
N LEU A 53 -1.64 -5.60 -0.98
CA LEU A 53 -1.94 -6.58 -2.02
C LEU A 53 -2.78 -7.71 -1.44
N GLU A 54 -3.78 -8.20 -2.16
CA GLU A 54 -4.44 -9.43 -1.73
C GLU A 54 -3.49 -10.63 -1.80
N HIS A 55 -3.68 -11.61 -0.91
CA HIS A 55 -2.84 -12.81 -0.86
C HIS A 55 -2.67 -13.48 -2.22
N ALA A 56 -3.74 -13.55 -3.03
CA ALA A 56 -3.70 -14.12 -4.37
C ALA A 56 -2.73 -13.36 -5.30
N ARG A 57 -2.74 -12.03 -5.24
CA ARG A 57 -1.86 -11.15 -6.01
C ARG A 57 -0.41 -11.23 -5.53
N PHE A 58 -0.20 -11.28 -4.22
CA PHE A 58 1.12 -11.42 -3.62
C PHE A 58 1.79 -12.76 -3.98
N GLN A 59 1.02 -13.85 -3.97
CA GLN A 59 1.50 -15.20 -4.34
C GLN A 59 1.78 -15.35 -5.85
N SER A 60 1.22 -14.48 -6.68
CA SER A 60 1.45 -14.49 -8.14
C SER A 60 2.71 -13.75 -8.59
N CYS A 61 3.48 -13.16 -7.68
CA CYS A 61 4.75 -12.52 -8.02
C CYS A 61 5.85 -13.61 -8.11
N PRO A 62 6.39 -13.92 -9.30
CA PRO A 62 7.44 -14.92 -9.48
C PRO A 62 8.78 -14.52 -8.86
#